data_AF-A0A131ZUR1-F1
#
_entry.id   AF-A0A131ZUR1-F1
#
_cell.length_a   1.000
_cell.length_b   1.000
_cell.length_c   1.000
_cell.angle_alpha   90.00
_cell.angle_beta   90.00
_cell.angle_gamma   90.00
#
_symmetry.space_group_name_H-M   'P 1'
#
loop_
_entity.id
_entity.type
_entity.pdbx_description
1 polymer ?
#
loop_
_entity_poly.entity_id
_entity_poly.type
_entity_poly.pdbx_seq_one_letter_code
_entity_poly.pdbx_strand_id
1 'polypeptide(L)'
;MRLRRLAVAKKFGPLSINFIGKSIILIDDSIVRGTTIGQLIRLLKDAALHFPCYMGINIPTKEELIANHLQAEKLAQQLGAESLVYLSVDGLKKSVQTGIKEELLRTNKKLTDEQLRNQVGHCTACLTGQYPVKLNF
;
A
#
# COMPACT_ATOMS: atom_id res chain seq x y z
N MET A 1 4.59 23.11 14.41
CA MET A 1 5.03 22.73 13.05
C MET A 1 6.56 22.66 12.85
N ARG A 2 7.35 23.63 13.33
CA ARG A 2 8.80 23.74 13.07
C ARG A 2 9.64 22.50 13.42
N LEU A 3 9.48 21.96 14.64
CA LEU A 3 10.17 20.74 15.11
C LEU A 3 9.91 19.49 14.23
N ARG A 4 8.75 19.44 13.55
CA ARG A 4 8.32 18.29 12.75
C ARG A 4 8.84 18.34 11.32
N ARG A 5 8.89 19.54 10.72
CA ARG A 5 9.58 19.74 9.44
C ARG A 5 11.06 19.41 9.58
N LEU A 6 11.67 19.76 10.71
CA LEU A 6 13.04 19.39 11.05
C LEU A 6 13.21 17.87 11.18
N ALA A 7 12.25 17.16 11.78
CA ALA A 7 12.30 15.70 11.89
C ALA A 7 12.19 14.98 10.53
N VAL A 8 11.36 15.48 9.61
CA VAL A 8 11.26 14.96 8.24
C VAL A 8 12.54 15.24 7.47
N ALA A 9 13.04 16.48 7.50
CA ALA A 9 14.30 16.85 6.84
C ALA A 9 15.52 16.10 7.42
N LYS A 10 15.46 15.68 8.69
CA LYS A 10 16.47 14.83 9.31
C LYS A 10 16.39 13.38 8.82
N LYS A 11 15.19 12.87 8.51
CA LYS A 11 15.00 11.52 7.95
C LYS A 11 15.30 11.47 6.45
N PHE A 12 15.01 12.54 5.73
CA PHE A 12 15.14 12.63 4.28
C PHE A 12 15.88 13.93 3.92
N GLY A 13 17.13 13.81 3.48
CA GLY A 13 17.96 14.91 2.99
C GLY A 13 18.06 14.87 1.46
N PRO A 14 17.12 15.46 0.71
CA PRO A 14 17.18 15.44 -0.75
C PRO A 14 18.38 16.24 -1.25
N LEU A 15 19.16 15.66 -2.16
CA LEU A 15 20.25 16.33 -2.85
C LEU A 15 19.69 17.09 -4.06
N SER A 16 19.35 18.37 -3.90
CA SER A 16 18.63 19.19 -4.89
C SER A 16 19.23 19.13 -6.30
N ILE A 17 20.55 19.03 -6.43
CA ILE A 17 21.26 18.93 -7.71
C ILE A 17 20.80 17.73 -8.57
N ASN A 18 20.34 16.64 -7.93
CA ASN A 18 19.91 15.44 -8.64
C ASN A 18 18.56 15.60 -9.34
N PHE A 19 17.80 16.64 -9.00
CA PHE A 19 16.38 16.80 -9.34
C PHE A 19 16.10 17.97 -10.29
N ILE A 20 17.05 18.91 -10.46
CA ILE A 20 16.85 20.10 -11.31
C ILE A 20 16.62 19.68 -12.77
N GLY A 21 15.52 20.16 -13.36
CA GLY A 21 15.18 19.95 -14.76
C GLY A 21 14.70 18.54 -15.11
N LYS A 22 14.41 17.68 -14.13
CA LYS A 22 13.98 16.30 -14.36
C LYS A 22 12.54 16.08 -13.94
N SER A 23 11.86 15.18 -14.65
CA SER A 23 10.64 14.55 -14.17
C SER A 23 10.99 13.51 -13.10
N ILE A 24 10.29 13.56 -11.97
CA ILE A 24 10.58 12.72 -10.81
C ILE A 24 9.43 11.75 -10.59
N ILE A 25 9.74 10.45 -10.49
CA ILE A 25 8.80 9.43 -10.03
C ILE A 25 9.25 9.02 -8.64
N LEU A 26 8.40 9.25 -7.64
CA LEU A 26 8.63 8.78 -6.27
C LEU A 26 7.87 7.47 -6.06
N ILE A 27 8.57 6.45 -5.57
CA ILE A 27 7.99 5.16 -5.21
C ILE A 27 8.13 5.02 -3.70
N ASP A 28 7.02 4.72 -3.04
CA ASP A 28 6.96 4.46 -1.60
C ASP A 28 6.27 3.11 -1.35
N ASP A 29 6.47 2.52 -0.18
CA ASP A 29 5.89 1.21 0.16
C ASP A 29 4.38 1.29 0.38
N SER A 30 3.92 2.34 1.07
CA SER A 30 2.55 2.54 1.47
C SER A 30 2.30 3.99 1.88
N ILE A 31 1.19 4.57 1.41
CA ILE A 31 0.78 5.93 1.78
C ILE A 31 -0.28 5.81 2.89
N VAL A 32 0.16 5.65 4.14
CA VAL A 32 -0.77 5.38 5.27
C VAL A 32 -1.06 6.63 6.12
N ARG A 33 -0.10 7.56 6.22
CA ARG A 33 -0.26 8.80 7.00
C ARG A 33 0.65 9.86 6.42
N GLY A 34 0.07 10.98 6.02
CA GLY A 34 0.81 12.23 5.96
C GLY A 34 0.18 13.19 6.95
N THR A 35 0.88 14.16 7.48
CA THR A 35 2.21 14.19 8.04
C THR A 35 1.97 14.82 9.42
N THR A 36 2.98 14.81 10.29
CA THR A 36 2.83 14.98 11.73
C THR A 36 1.67 15.88 12.25
N ILE A 37 0.65 15.16 12.74
CA ILE A 37 -0.44 15.39 13.71
C ILE A 37 -1.73 16.11 13.27
N GLY A 38 -2.82 15.37 13.45
CA GLY A 38 -4.16 15.87 13.74
C GLY A 38 -5.04 16.06 12.52
N GLN A 39 -4.66 16.94 11.60
CA GLN A 39 -5.56 17.37 10.52
C GLN A 39 -5.17 16.83 9.14
N LEU A 40 -3.94 16.32 9.00
CA LEU A 40 -3.48 15.61 7.79
C LEU A 40 -3.72 14.08 7.91
N ILE A 41 -3.99 13.57 9.13
CA ILE A 41 -4.46 12.20 9.41
C ILE A 41 -5.82 11.90 8.75
N ARG A 42 -6.57 12.94 8.37
CA ARG A 42 -7.81 12.88 7.60
C ARG A 42 -7.64 13.17 6.11
N LEU A 43 -6.43 13.48 5.64
CA LEU A 43 -6.19 13.89 4.24
C LEU A 43 -5.34 12.88 3.45
N LEU A 44 -4.77 11.84 4.09
CA LEU A 44 -4.10 10.75 3.34
C LEU A 44 -5.00 9.54 3.27
N LYS A 45 -6.01 9.77 2.43
CA LYS A 45 -7.23 9.00 2.19
C LYS A 45 -7.16 8.16 0.91
N ASP A 46 -5.99 7.63 0.56
CA ASP A 46 -5.91 6.64 -0.53
C ASP A 46 -4.86 5.56 -0.21
N ALA A 47 -4.64 5.17 1.04
CA ALA A 47 -4.00 3.88 1.24
C ALA A 47 -4.90 2.83 0.58
N ALA A 48 -4.38 2.02 -0.35
CA ALA A 48 -5.10 0.87 -0.94
C ALA A 48 -5.64 -0.14 0.11
N LEU A 49 -5.37 0.11 1.40
CA LEU A 49 -5.92 -0.58 2.56
C LEU A 49 -7.30 -0.02 2.90
N HIS A 50 -8.32 -0.63 2.32
CA HIS A 50 -9.72 -0.26 2.51
C HIS A 50 -10.38 -0.91 3.74
N PHE A 51 -9.72 -1.90 4.36
CA PHE A 51 -10.29 -2.70 5.43
C PHE A 51 -9.34 -2.89 6.61
N PRO A 52 -9.87 -2.96 7.85
CA PRO A 52 -9.07 -3.27 9.03
C PRO A 52 -8.43 -4.67 8.92
N CYS A 53 -7.31 -4.87 9.60
CA CYS A 53 -6.71 -6.20 9.67
C CYS A 53 -7.20 -6.92 10.92
N TYR A 54 -7.81 -8.09 10.74
CA TYR A 54 -8.14 -9.00 11.85
C TYR A 54 -7.15 -10.17 11.97
N MET A 55 -6.02 -10.08 11.25
CA MET A 55 -4.98 -11.11 11.17
C MET A 55 -3.70 -10.70 11.94
N GLY A 56 -3.81 -9.72 12.86
CA GLY A 56 -2.73 -9.34 13.77
C GLY A 56 -1.90 -8.11 13.37
N ILE A 57 -2.22 -7.43 12.26
CA ILE A 57 -1.58 -6.16 11.88
C ILE A 57 -2.40 -4.99 12.44
N ASN A 58 -1.74 -3.99 13.02
CA ASN A 58 -2.43 -2.80 13.52
C ASN A 58 -2.82 -1.85 12.37
N ILE A 59 -4.03 -2.02 11.84
CA ILE A 59 -4.67 -1.12 10.85
C ILE A 59 -5.84 -0.40 11.53
N PRO A 60 -6.07 0.89 11.23
CA PRO A 60 -7.23 1.64 11.74
C PRO A 60 -8.57 0.95 11.48
N THR A 61 -9.58 1.32 12.29
CA THR A 61 -10.94 0.77 12.22
C THR A 61 -11.65 1.14 10.92
N LYS A 62 -12.74 0.43 10.62
CA LYS A 62 -13.53 0.69 9.42
C LYS A 62 -14.07 2.12 9.40
N GLU A 63 -14.50 2.66 10.53
CA GLU A 63 -15.03 4.02 10.66
C GLU A 63 -13.94 5.06 10.40
N GLU A 64 -12.72 4.80 10.87
CA GLU A 64 -11.55 5.64 10.61
C GLU A 64 -11.12 5.56 9.13
N LEU A 65 -11.37 4.44 8.45
CA LEU A 65 -11.09 4.25 7.01
C LEU A 65 -12.21 4.77 6.10
N ILE A 66 -13.49 4.63 6.46
CA ILE A 66 -14.66 5.17 5.71
C ILE A 66 -14.64 6.69 5.72
N ALA A 67 -14.20 7.26 6.85
CA ALA A 67 -13.95 8.68 6.92
C ALA A 67 -12.90 9.13 5.90
N ASN A 68 -12.25 8.23 5.14
CA ASN A 68 -11.09 8.43 4.29
C ASN A 68 -11.27 8.09 2.78
N HIS A 69 -12.36 8.49 2.15
CA HIS A 69 -12.51 8.39 0.67
C HIS A 69 -12.14 9.70 -0.06
N LEU A 70 -10.87 9.89 -0.43
CA LEU A 70 -10.54 10.76 -1.57
C LEU A 70 -10.40 9.88 -2.82
N GLN A 71 -10.32 10.52 -3.98
CA GLN A 71 -9.93 9.84 -5.20
C GLN A 71 -8.45 10.14 -5.41
N ALA A 72 -7.69 9.20 -5.98
CA ALA A 72 -6.24 9.32 -6.16
C ALA A 72 -5.83 10.63 -6.85
N GLU A 73 -6.64 11.14 -7.79
CA GLU A 73 -6.43 12.43 -8.46
C GLU A 73 -6.48 13.61 -7.49
N LYS A 74 -7.44 13.61 -6.57
CA LYS A 74 -7.56 14.65 -5.55
C LYS A 74 -6.41 14.57 -4.55
N LEU A 75 -5.96 13.36 -4.20
CA LEU A 75 -4.81 13.19 -3.33
C LEU A 75 -3.51 13.63 -4.01
N ALA A 76 -3.32 13.32 -5.30
CA ALA A 76 -2.17 13.81 -6.07
C ALA A 76 -2.07 15.34 -5.99
N GLN A 77 -3.19 16.04 -6.24
CA GLN A 77 -3.27 17.50 -6.13
C GLN A 77 -2.94 18.00 -4.72
N GLN A 78 -3.46 17.35 -3.66
CA GLN A 78 -3.17 17.73 -2.27
C GLN A 78 -1.71 17.52 -1.88
N LEU A 79 -1.05 16.52 -2.47
CA LEU A 79 0.38 16.24 -2.26
C LEU A 79 1.30 17.10 -3.14
N GLY A 80 0.74 17.86 -4.09
CA GLY A 80 1.50 18.64 -5.06
C GLY A 80 2.13 17.81 -6.18
N ALA A 81 1.59 16.63 -6.44
CA ALA A 81 1.98 15.76 -7.54
C ALA A 81 1.05 15.93 -8.75
N GLU A 82 1.57 15.70 -9.95
CA GLU A 82 0.77 15.70 -11.19
C GLU A 82 -0.15 14.46 -11.27
N SER A 83 0.31 13.33 -10.75
CA SER A 83 -0.44 12.08 -10.73
C SER A 83 -0.08 11.25 -9.50
N LEU A 84 -0.98 10.35 -9.13
CA LEU A 84 -0.76 9.35 -8.09
C LEU A 84 -1.36 8.03 -8.57
N VAL A 85 -0.57 6.96 -8.50
CA VAL A 85 -0.99 5.63 -8.95
C VAL A 85 -0.66 4.61 -7.87
N TYR A 86 -1.64 3.78 -7.54
CA TYR A 86 -1.47 2.64 -6.64
C TYR A 86 -1.18 1.37 -7.42
N LEU A 87 -0.33 0.50 -6.84
CA LEU A 87 -0.17 -0.85 -7.35
C LEU A 87 -1.50 -1.60 -7.22
N SER A 88 -1.95 -2.22 -8.31
CA SER A 88 -3.18 -3.02 -8.28
C SER A 88 -3.01 -4.26 -7.39
N VAL A 89 -4.10 -4.73 -6.78
CA VAL A 89 -4.09 -5.95 -5.96
C VAL A 89 -3.56 -7.15 -6.75
N ASP A 90 -3.94 -7.28 -8.02
CA ASP A 90 -3.43 -8.35 -8.88
C ASP A 90 -1.96 -8.17 -9.23
N GLY A 91 -1.50 -6.94 -9.44
CA GLY A 91 -0.09 -6.61 -9.63
C GLY A 91 0.75 -7.01 -8.41
N LEU A 92 0.27 -6.68 -7.20
CA LEU A 92 0.89 -7.05 -5.93
C LEU A 92 0.92 -8.57 -5.75
N LYS A 93 -0.19 -9.27 -5.99
CA LYS A 93 -0.22 -10.74 -5.91
C LYS A 93 0.77 -11.36 -6.86
N LYS A 94 0.83 -10.90 -8.12
CA LYS A 94 1.79 -11.40 -9.10
C LYS A 94 3.22 -11.18 -8.61
N SER A 95 3.58 -9.98 -8.16
CA SER A 95 4.96 -9.67 -7.77
C SER A 95 5.49 -10.55 -6.63
N VAL A 96 4.66 -10.86 -5.63
CA VAL A 96 5.08 -11.70 -4.49
C VAL A 96 5.00 -13.20 -4.78
N GLN A 97 4.18 -13.61 -5.74
CA GLN A 97 3.98 -15.03 -6.07
C GLN A 97 4.91 -15.55 -7.17
N THR A 98 5.50 -14.69 -8.01
CA THR A 98 6.31 -15.12 -9.16
C THR A 98 7.43 -16.09 -8.76
N GLY A 99 8.25 -15.73 -7.77
CA GLY A 99 9.35 -16.60 -7.32
C GLY A 99 8.88 -17.94 -6.72
N ILE A 100 7.74 -17.93 -6.01
CA ILE A 100 7.17 -19.14 -5.42
C ILE A 100 6.67 -20.09 -6.50
N LYS A 101 6.02 -19.57 -7.55
CA LYS A 101 5.55 -20.38 -8.68
C LYS A 101 6.70 -21.03 -9.43
N GLU A 102 7.78 -20.29 -9.68
CA GLU A 102 8.97 -20.80 -10.35
C GLU A 102 9.63 -21.94 -9.56
N GLU A 103 9.70 -21.82 -8.24
CA GLU A 103 10.25 -22.86 -7.36
C GLU A 103 9.35 -24.11 -7.29
N LEU A 104 8.02 -23.93 -7.22
CA LEU A 104 7.05 -25.03 -7.22
C LEU A 104 7.03 -25.80 -8.55
N LEU A 105 7.15 -25.10 -9.69
CA LEU A 105 7.25 -25.74 -11.01
C LEU A 105 8.56 -26.52 -11.19
N ARG A 106 9.66 -26.07 -10.56
CA ARG A 106 10.94 -26.78 -10.55
C ARG A 106 10.88 -28.08 -9.74
N THR A 107 10.15 -28.08 -8.63
CA THR A 107 10.10 -29.22 -7.69
C THR A 107 8.96 -30.20 -7.99
N ASN A 108 7.84 -29.74 -8.54
CA ASN A 108 6.64 -30.54 -8.80
C ASN A 108 6.17 -30.41 -10.27
N LYS A 109 6.70 -31.27 -11.13
CA LYS A 109 6.54 -31.25 -12.61
C LYS A 109 5.11 -31.31 -13.16
N LYS A 110 4.06 -31.49 -12.34
CA LYS A 110 2.66 -31.71 -12.77
C LYS A 110 1.62 -31.13 -11.79
N LEU A 111 1.81 -29.92 -11.28
CA LEU A 111 0.72 -29.21 -10.59
C LEU A 111 -0.17 -28.53 -11.63
N THR A 112 -1.48 -28.74 -11.52
CA THR A 112 -2.48 -27.97 -12.28
C THR A 112 -2.54 -26.52 -11.78
N ASP A 113 -3.04 -25.59 -12.60
CA ASP A 113 -3.22 -24.18 -12.21
C ASP A 113 -4.06 -24.02 -10.94
N GLU A 114 -4.98 -24.96 -10.68
CA GLU A 114 -5.81 -24.98 -9.47
C GLU A 114 -5.03 -25.39 -8.23
N GLN A 115 -4.20 -26.43 -8.33
CA GLN A 115 -3.35 -26.86 -7.20
C GLN A 115 -2.28 -25.82 -6.86
N LEU A 116 -1.76 -25.11 -7.86
CA LEU A 116 -0.83 -23.99 -7.66
C LEU A 116 -1.49 -22.82 -6.92
N ARG A 117 -2.76 -22.50 -7.22
CA ARG A 117 -3.53 -21.47 -6.49
C ARG A 117 -3.77 -21.87 -5.03
N ASN A 118 -3.98 -23.15 -4.75
CA ASN A 118 -4.23 -23.66 -3.40
C ASN A 118 -2.95 -23.76 -2.55
N GLN A 119 -1.77 -23.88 -3.16
CA GLN A 119 -0.49 -23.92 -2.45
C GLN A 119 0.17 -22.54 -2.27
N VAL A 120 -0.21 -21.55 -3.09
CA VAL A 120 0.34 -20.20 -3.04
C VAL A 120 -0.76 -19.19 -2.70
N GLY A 121 -0.92 -18.91 -1.42
CA GLY A 121 -1.91 -17.94 -0.90
C GLY A 121 -1.25 -16.81 -0.13
N HIS A 122 -1.67 -15.57 -0.39
CA HIS A 122 -1.40 -14.43 0.48
C HIS A 122 -2.74 -13.82 0.93
N CYS A 123 -2.82 -13.46 2.21
CA CYS A 123 -3.96 -12.71 2.72
C CYS A 123 -3.97 -11.32 2.07
N THR A 124 -5.07 -10.97 1.40
CA THR A 124 -5.27 -9.63 0.80
C THR A 124 -6.40 -8.87 1.47
N ALA A 125 -6.89 -9.34 2.62
CA ALA A 125 -8.12 -8.89 3.23
C ALA A 125 -8.12 -7.39 3.53
N CYS A 126 -6.97 -6.81 3.91
CA CYS A 126 -6.88 -5.38 4.17
C CYS A 126 -7.11 -4.52 2.91
N LEU A 127 -6.88 -5.09 1.72
CA LEU A 127 -7.07 -4.43 0.42
C LEU A 127 -8.45 -4.77 -0.18
N THR A 128 -8.91 -6.01 -0.02
CA THR A 128 -10.08 -6.56 -0.74
C THR A 128 -11.31 -6.79 0.13
N GLY A 129 -11.15 -6.83 1.45
CA GLY A 129 -12.19 -7.24 2.40
C GLY A 129 -12.44 -8.76 2.41
N GLN A 130 -11.71 -9.53 1.60
CA GLN A 130 -11.84 -10.99 1.54
C GLN A 130 -10.90 -11.63 2.57
N TYR A 131 -11.45 -11.95 3.74
CA TYR A 131 -10.69 -12.60 4.80
C TYR A 131 -10.57 -14.10 4.55
N PRO A 132 -9.41 -14.71 4.89
CA PRO A 132 -9.19 -16.15 4.73
C PRO A 132 -10.04 -17.00 5.69
N VAL A 133 -10.67 -16.35 6.68
CA VAL A 133 -11.53 -16.98 7.68
C VAL A 133 -12.85 -16.23 7.78
N LYS A 134 -13.90 -16.94 8.19
CA LYS A 134 -15.15 -16.28 8.56
C LYS A 134 -14.93 -15.47 9.83
N LEU A 135 -15.25 -14.18 9.77
CA LEU A 135 -15.22 -13.32 10.93
C LEU A 135 -16.58 -13.43 11.62
N ASN A 136 -16.56 -13.82 12.89
CA ASN A 136 -17.73 -13.78 13.76
C ASN A 136 -17.55 -12.55 14.65
N PHE A 137 -18.39 -11.54 14.44
CA PHE A 137 -18.42 -10.33 15.26
C PHE A 137 -19.57 -10.42 16.26
#